data_AF-A0A521MDX5-F1
#
_entry.id   AF-A0A521MDX5-F1
#
_cell.length_a   1.000
_cell.length_b   1.000
_cell.length_c   1.000
_cell.angle_alpha   90.00
_cell.angle_beta   90.00
_cell.angle_gamma   90.00
#
_symmetry.space_group_name_H-M   'P 1'
#
loop_
_entity.id
_entity.type
_entity.pdbx_description
1 polymer ?
#
loop_
_entity_poly.entity_id
_entity_poly.type
_entity_poly.pdbx_seq_one_letter_code
_entity_poly.pdbx_strand_id
1 'polypeptide(L)'
;MTSTESSVEIWRDPDTGWLHCELGTISPANVWRTDPGRIHDMGELILVTVPFVRDTRSLAELGIDFTVTDGVARTVATNGTWHHRLQPAHWRAGIVPNGWSETIMLGRAQP
;
A
#
# COMPACT_ATOMS: atom_id res chain seq x y z
N MET A 1 4.83 -9.35 25.60
CA MET A 1 3.59 -9.79 24.94
C MET A 1 3.71 -9.41 23.47
N THR A 2 4.07 -10.34 22.61
CA THR A 2 4.03 -10.14 21.16
C THR A 2 2.57 -10.11 20.77
N SER A 3 2.00 -8.90 20.62
CA SER A 3 0.73 -8.73 19.94
C SER A 3 0.97 -9.19 18.51
N THR A 4 0.51 -10.40 18.18
CA THR A 4 0.37 -10.81 16.80
C THR A 4 -0.72 -9.91 16.25
N GLU A 5 -0.34 -8.78 15.64
CA GLU A 5 -1.31 -7.91 14.97
C GLU A 5 -2.14 -8.80 14.04
N SER A 6 -3.45 -8.81 14.26
CA SER A 6 -4.38 -9.65 13.51
C SER A 6 -4.28 -9.29 12.04
N SER A 7 -3.99 -10.28 11.19
CA SER A 7 -3.93 -10.07 9.75
C SER A 7 -5.29 -9.58 9.24
N VAL A 8 -5.30 -8.50 8.47
CA VAL A 8 -6.52 -7.91 7.93
C VAL A 8 -6.87 -8.53 6.58
N GLU A 9 -8.13 -8.94 6.44
CA GLU A 9 -8.66 -9.44 5.18
C GLU A 9 -8.90 -8.30 4.19
N ILE A 10 -8.44 -8.49 2.95
CA ILE A 10 -8.61 -7.56 1.83
C ILE A 10 -9.36 -8.23 0.70
N TRP A 11 -10.34 -7.53 0.12
CA TRP A 11 -11.08 -8.01 -1.03
C TRP A 11 -11.26 -6.92 -2.07
N ARG A 12 -11.50 -7.35 -3.31
CA ARG A 12 -11.94 -6.47 -4.38
C ARG A 12 -13.46 -6.40 -4.36
N ASP A 13 -14.00 -5.19 -4.34
CA ASP A 13 -15.42 -4.95 -4.53
C ASP A 13 -15.82 -5.32 -5.97
N PRO A 14 -16.82 -6.19 -6.17
CA PRO A 14 -17.19 -6.67 -7.49
C PRO A 14 -17.89 -5.61 -8.34
N ASP A 15 -18.54 -4.61 -7.72
CA ASP A 15 -19.34 -3.59 -8.40
C ASP A 15 -18.46 -2.41 -8.82
N THR A 16 -17.56 -1.99 -7.93
CA THR A 16 -16.71 -0.81 -8.15
C THR A 16 -15.30 -1.16 -8.62
N GLY A 17 -14.85 -2.39 -8.36
CA GLY A 17 -13.50 -2.86 -8.66
C GLY A 17 -12.42 -2.33 -7.69
N TRP A 18 -12.79 -1.54 -6.69
CA TRP A 18 -11.88 -1.01 -5.67
C TRP A 18 -11.49 -2.07 -4.65
N LEU A 19 -10.39 -1.83 -3.93
CA LEU A 19 -9.93 -2.71 -2.85
C LEU A 19 -10.48 -2.21 -1.51
N HIS A 20 -10.93 -3.13 -0.68
CA HIS A 20 -11.53 -2.83 0.62
C HIS A 20 -11.02 -3.76 1.71
N CYS A 21 -11.13 -3.30 2.95
CA CYS A 21 -10.97 -4.09 4.15
C CYS A 21 -12.01 -3.64 5.20
N GLU A 22 -12.02 -4.25 6.38
CA GLU A 22 -12.91 -3.85 7.48
C GLU A 22 -12.75 -2.38 7.92
N LEU A 23 -11.60 -1.77 7.63
CA LEU A 23 -11.28 -0.39 7.98
C LEU A 23 -11.73 0.63 6.92
N GLY A 24 -12.19 0.16 5.75
CA GLY A 24 -12.65 1.02 4.65
C GLY A 24 -11.99 0.71 3.31
N THR A 25 -12.13 1.65 2.38
CA THR A 25 -11.58 1.58 1.02
C THR A 25 -10.08 1.85 1.02
N ILE A 26 -9.34 1.02 0.30
CA ILE A 26 -7.90 1.14 0.14
C ILE A 26 -7.61 2.01 -1.07
N SER A 27 -6.76 3.02 -0.86
CA SER A 27 -6.38 3.96 -1.89
C SER A 27 -5.40 3.32 -2.88
N PRO A 28 -5.57 3.53 -4.20
CA PRO A 28 -4.77 2.90 -5.24
C PRO A 28 -3.36 3.50 -5.37
N ALA A 29 -3.08 4.65 -4.75
CA ALA A 29 -1.79 5.36 -4.79
C ALA A 29 -1.15 5.37 -6.20
N ASN A 30 -1.52 6.36 -7.00
CA ASN A 30 -1.18 6.43 -8.41
C ASN A 30 0.10 7.24 -8.67
N VAL A 31 0.91 6.76 -9.61
CA VAL A 31 2.06 7.49 -10.16
C VAL A 31 2.01 7.43 -11.68
N TRP A 32 2.14 8.59 -12.33
CA TRP A 32 2.08 8.70 -13.78
C TRP A 32 3.47 8.97 -14.36
N ARG A 33 3.86 8.25 -15.40
CA ARG A 33 5.15 8.44 -16.08
C ARG A 33 5.33 9.83 -16.68
N THR A 34 4.22 10.49 -17.03
CA THR A 34 4.20 11.85 -17.59
C THR A 34 4.34 12.94 -16.54
N ASP A 35 4.27 12.60 -15.25
CA ASP A 35 4.34 13.52 -14.11
C ASP A 35 5.24 12.93 -13.01
N PRO A 36 6.54 12.71 -13.31
CA PRO A 36 7.46 12.05 -12.39
C PRO A 36 7.67 12.87 -11.12
N GLY A 37 7.89 12.17 -10.01
CA GLY A 37 8.13 12.76 -8.70
C GLY A 37 6.86 13.16 -7.96
N ARG A 38 5.66 12.85 -8.46
CA ARG A 38 4.38 13.14 -7.80
C ARG A 38 3.57 11.88 -7.56
N ILE A 39 2.88 11.85 -6.42
CA ILE A 39 1.91 10.81 -6.09
C ILE A 39 0.52 11.41 -6.07
N HIS A 40 -0.41 10.70 -6.69
CA HIS A 40 -1.84 11.03 -6.73
C HIS A 40 -2.62 9.98 -5.95
N ASP A 41 -3.74 10.40 -5.34
CA ASP A 41 -4.67 9.50 -4.63
C ASP A 41 -4.02 8.69 -3.49
N MET A 42 -3.04 9.28 -2.79
CA MET A 42 -2.48 8.70 -1.56
C MET A 42 -3.42 9.01 -0.40
N GLY A 43 -4.20 8.03 0.05
CA GLY A 43 -5.17 8.19 1.14
C GLY A 43 -4.75 7.52 2.44
N GLU A 44 -5.72 7.38 3.35
CA GLU A 44 -5.50 6.88 4.71
C GLU A 44 -5.13 5.39 4.78
N LEU A 45 -5.56 4.62 3.78
CA LEU A 45 -5.27 3.19 3.67
C LEU A 45 -4.56 2.92 2.35
N ILE A 46 -3.45 2.20 2.40
CA ILE A 46 -2.70 1.79 1.20
C ILE A 46 -2.39 0.30 1.24
N LEU A 47 -2.20 -0.30 0.06
CA LEU A 47 -1.69 -1.66 -0.06
C LEU A 47 -0.20 -1.63 -0.42
N VAL A 48 0.60 -2.43 0.27
CA VAL A 48 2.04 -2.56 0.01
C VAL A 48 2.38 -4.02 -0.20
N THR A 49 3.29 -4.34 -1.11
CA THR A 49 3.67 -5.73 -1.41
C THR A 49 4.96 -6.15 -0.72
N VAL A 50 5.07 -7.45 -0.43
CA VAL A 50 6.26 -8.05 0.17
C VAL A 50 6.88 -9.03 -0.82
N PRO A 51 8.19 -8.94 -1.11
CA PRO A 51 9.15 -7.98 -0.55
C PRO A 51 8.97 -6.56 -1.13
N PHE A 52 9.17 -5.55 -0.27
CA PHE A 52 9.01 -4.12 -0.60
C PHE A 52 9.89 -3.63 -1.77
N VAL A 53 10.92 -4.40 -2.14
CA VAL A 53 11.88 -4.10 -3.21
C VAL A 53 11.20 -3.77 -4.54
N ARG A 54 10.10 -4.45 -4.87
CA ARG A 54 9.36 -4.22 -6.10
C ARG A 54 8.77 -2.80 -6.12
N ASP A 55 8.16 -2.39 -5.02
CA ASP A 55 7.54 -1.07 -4.88
C ASP A 55 8.64 0.00 -4.83
N THR A 56 9.70 -0.20 -4.05
CA THR A 56 10.86 0.72 -3.98
C THR A 56 11.49 0.96 -5.36
N ARG A 57 11.81 -0.10 -6.12
CA ARG A 57 12.49 0.06 -7.41
C ARG A 57 11.62 0.81 -8.42
N SER A 58 10.34 0.44 -8.51
CA SER A 58 9.40 1.05 -9.48
C SER A 58 9.16 2.53 -9.17
N LEU A 59 9.07 2.88 -7.88
CA LEU A 59 8.87 4.25 -7.43
C LEU A 59 10.14 5.10 -7.58
N ALA A 60 11.32 4.54 -7.30
CA ALA A 60 12.59 5.23 -7.46
C ALA A 60 12.86 5.65 -8.92
N GLU A 61 12.50 4.79 -9.90
CA GLU A 61 12.56 5.11 -11.34
C GLU A 61 11.67 6.32 -11.71
N LEU A 62 10.68 6.65 -10.87
CA LEU A 62 9.77 7.78 -11.02
C LEU A 62 10.13 8.94 -10.09
N GLY A 63 11.29 8.94 -9.44
CA GLY A 63 11.74 10.01 -8.55
C GLY A 63 11.01 10.06 -7.20
N ILE A 64 10.45 8.93 -6.76
CA ILE A 64 9.77 8.78 -5.46
C ILE A 64 10.62 7.89 -4.56
N ASP A 65 10.89 8.37 -3.35
CA ASP A 65 11.59 7.58 -2.34
C ASP A 65 10.57 6.80 -1.50
N PHE A 66 10.70 5.48 -1.47
CA PHE A 66 9.86 4.58 -0.69
C PHE A 66 10.72 3.69 0.20
N THR A 67 10.61 3.88 1.51
CA THR A 67 11.33 3.10 2.51
C THR A 67 10.38 2.44 3.48
N VAL A 68 10.77 1.27 3.99
CA VAL A 68 10.09 0.64 5.12
C VAL A 68 11.08 0.46 6.24
N THR A 69 10.79 1.02 7.41
CA THR A 69 11.64 0.94 8.59
C THR A 69 10.77 0.81 9.82
N ASP A 70 11.11 -0.13 10.72
CA ASP A 70 10.38 -0.42 11.95
C ASP A 70 8.87 -0.64 11.77
N GLY A 71 8.45 -1.19 10.62
CA GLY A 71 7.05 -1.42 10.29
C GLY A 71 6.29 -0.18 9.83
N VAL A 72 6.97 0.90 9.47
CA VAL A 72 6.37 2.10 8.86
C VAL A 72 6.86 2.23 7.43
N ALA A 73 5.92 2.31 6.47
CA ALA A 73 6.19 2.73 5.11
C ALA A 73 6.22 4.25 5.05
N ARG A 74 7.34 4.80 4.60
CA ARG A 74 7.52 6.23 4.34
C ARG A 74 7.64 6.43 2.84
N THR A 75 6.79 7.31 2.32
CA THR A 75 6.81 7.68 0.90
C THR A 75 7.07 9.18 0.78
N VAL A 76 8.10 9.56 0.03
CA VAL A 76 8.48 10.97 -0.21
C VAL A 76 8.40 11.26 -1.70
N ALA A 77 7.66 12.31 -2.03
CA ALA A 77 7.53 12.83 -3.38
C ALA A 77 7.62 14.36 -3.35
N THR A 78 7.67 15.01 -4.52
CA THR A 78 7.73 16.48 -4.63
C THR A 78 6.50 17.17 -4.07
N ASN A 79 5.35 16.51 -4.07
CA ASN A 79 4.08 17.05 -3.60
C ASN A 79 3.68 16.59 -2.19
N GLY A 80 4.55 15.89 -1.47
CA GLY A 80 4.25 15.51 -0.10
C GLY A 80 5.13 14.43 0.48
N THR A 81 4.89 14.14 1.76
CA THR A 81 5.47 13.00 2.47
C THR A 81 4.36 12.33 3.23
N TRP A 82 4.29 11.00 3.12
CA TRP A 82 3.27 10.18 3.78
C TRP A 82 3.92 9.09 4.60
N HIS A 83 3.29 8.78 5.73
CA HIS A 83 3.72 7.72 6.64
C HIS A 83 2.54 6.80 6.93
N HIS A 84 2.75 5.51 6.69
CA HIS A 84 1.73 4.48 6.92
C HIS A 84 2.31 3.37 7.79
N ARG A 85 1.68 3.12 8.94
CA ARG A 85 2.00 1.96 9.78
C ARG A 85 1.51 0.71 9.07
N LEU A 86 2.44 -0.22 8.82
CA LEU A 86 2.16 -1.48 8.17
C LEU A 86 1.72 -2.52 9.18
N GLN A 87 0.69 -3.26 8.83
CA GLN A 87 0.26 -4.46 9.55
C GLN A 87 0.02 -5.61 8.56
N PRO A 88 0.10 -6.88 9.01
CA PRO A 88 -0.17 -8.03 8.15
C PRO A 88 -1.54 -7.96 7.48
N ALA A 89 -1.62 -8.38 6.23
CA ALA A 89 -2.87 -8.51 5.49
C ALA A 89 -2.90 -9.78 4.64
N HIS A 90 -4.09 -10.19 4.21
CA HIS A 90 -4.28 -11.34 3.33
C HIS A 90 -5.47 -11.13 2.39
N TRP A 91 -5.43 -11.79 1.24
CA TRP A 91 -6.53 -11.77 0.29
C TRP A 91 -7.69 -12.64 0.79
N ARG A 92 -8.93 -12.13 0.67
CA ARG A 92 -10.15 -12.86 0.98
C ARG A 92 -10.17 -14.20 0.25
N ALA A 93 -10.40 -15.27 1.02
CA ALA A 93 -10.39 -16.64 0.54
C ALA A 93 -9.10 -17.05 -0.23
N GLY A 94 -7.99 -16.34 -0.02
CA GLY A 94 -6.73 -16.57 -0.75
C GLY A 94 -6.78 -16.18 -2.23
N ILE A 95 -7.82 -15.47 -2.69
CA ILE A 95 -7.99 -15.10 -4.10
C ILE A 95 -7.18 -13.84 -4.39
N VAL A 96 -6.05 -14.02 -5.07
CA VAL A 96 -5.16 -12.91 -5.44
C VAL A 96 -5.64 -12.28 -6.76
N PRO A 97 -6.04 -10.99 -6.76
CA PRO A 97 -6.47 -10.34 -7.99
C PRO A 97 -5.32 -10.25 -9.00
N ASN A 98 -5.64 -10.32 -10.30
CA ASN A 98 -4.62 -10.26 -11.36
C ASN A 98 -3.77 -8.99 -11.27
N GLY A 99 -2.45 -9.13 -11.42
CA GLY A 99 -1.48 -8.04 -11.30
C GLY A 99 -1.05 -7.70 -9.87
N TRP A 100 -1.59 -8.38 -8.85
CA TRP A 100 -1.22 -8.16 -7.45
C TRP A 100 -0.31 -9.27 -6.89
N SER A 101 0.41 -8.96 -5.81
CA SER A 101 1.26 -9.90 -5.08
C SER A 101 0.41 -10.76 -4.15
N GLU A 102 0.78 -12.03 -3.95
CA GLU A 102 0.16 -12.91 -2.95
C GLU A 102 0.44 -12.43 -1.51
N THR A 103 1.64 -11.90 -1.27
CA THR A 103 2.06 -11.39 0.04
C THR A 103 1.95 -9.87 0.06
N ILE A 104 1.12 -9.38 0.98
CA ILE A 104 0.71 -7.98 1.09
C ILE A 104 0.66 -7.51 2.55
N MET A 105 0.79 -6.20 2.73
CA MET A 105 0.63 -5.49 3.99
C MET A 105 -0.37 -4.35 3.79
N LEU A 106 -1.17 -4.06 4.80
CA LEU A 106 -2.03 -2.87 4.82
C LEU A 106 -1.29 -1.74 5.55
N GLY A 107 -1.14 -0.60 4.89
CA GLY A 107 -0.61 0.62 5.49
C GLY A 107 -1.74 1.53 5.98
N ARG A 108 -1.67 1.97 7.23
CA ARG A 108 -2.61 2.94 7.82
C ARG A 108 -1.90 4.25 8.11
N ALA A 109 -2.44 5.36 7.60
CA ALA A 109 -1.89 6.70 7.84
C ALA A 109 -1.73 6.92 9.35
N GLN A 110 -0.57 7.46 9.73
CA GLN A 110 -0.34 7.91 11.10
C GLN A 110 -0.68 9.41 11.19
N PRO A 111 -1.35 9.84 12.27
CA PRO A 111 -1.52 11.27 12.56
C PRO A 111 -0.19 11.96 12.88
#